data_AF-F3PRM6-F1
#
_entry.id   AF-F3PRM6-F1
#
_cell.length_a   1.000
_cell.length_b   1.000
_cell.length_c   1.000
_cell.angle_alpha   90.00
_cell.angle_beta   90.00
_cell.angle_gamma   90.00
#
_symmetry.space_group_name_H-M   'P 1'
#
loop_
_entity.id
_entity.type
_entity.pdbx_description
1 polymer ?
#
loop_
_entity_poly.entity_id
_entity_poly.type
_entity_poly.pdbx_seq_one_letter_code
_entity_poly.pdbx_strand_id
1 'polypeptide(L)'
;MIQEYQLRVLPEIAANEQRLKEYLVQEKGLDAREITATRVLKRSIDARQRTVFINLNVRAYLNEVPQDDEYRHVQYNKVEGKPQVIVVGAGPGGLFAALRLIELGLRPVIVERGKDVRERKKDLAQIGRQQTVNPESNYSFGEGGAGAYSDGKLYTRSKKRGNVDKILNIFCQHGASTSILADAHPHIGTDKLPRVIENMRNTIIECGGEVHFETRMDALIIEKDEVKGIETNTGKTLLGPVILATGHSARDVYRWLAANRVEIEAKGIAVGVRLEHPAQLIDQIQYHNRNGRGKYLPAAEYSFVNQIDGRGVYSFCMCPGGFVVPAASGPQQLVVNGMSPSNRGSRWSNSGMVVELRPEDLLNENTFLNEEPFLNE
;
A
#
# COMPACT_ATOMS: atom_id res chain seq x y z
N MET A 1 -22.03 -2.22 30.54
CA MET A 1 -20.69 -2.74 30.87
C MET A 1 -20.02 -3.23 29.60
N ILE A 2 -18.73 -2.94 29.42
CA ILE A 2 -17.94 -3.43 28.29
C ILE A 2 -17.05 -4.58 28.75
N GLN A 3 -17.03 -5.69 28.01
CA GLN A 3 -16.19 -6.85 28.29
C GLN A 3 -15.44 -7.29 27.02
N GLU A 4 -14.18 -7.71 27.16
CA GLU A 4 -13.36 -8.18 26.04
C GLU A 4 -13.05 -9.67 26.18
N TYR A 5 -13.19 -10.40 25.07
CA TYR A 5 -13.07 -11.85 24.99
C TYR A 5 -12.08 -12.27 23.93
N GLN A 6 -11.18 -13.18 24.30
CA GLN A 6 -10.36 -13.92 23.35
C GLN A 6 -11.07 -15.23 22.99
N LEU A 7 -11.41 -15.38 21.72
CA LEU A 7 -12.18 -16.51 21.21
C LEU A 7 -11.37 -17.24 20.13
N ARG A 8 -11.50 -18.56 20.10
CA ARG A 8 -10.99 -19.42 19.03
C ARG A 8 -12.18 -20.20 18.47
N VAL A 9 -12.66 -19.80 17.29
CA VAL A 9 -13.93 -20.29 16.74
C VAL A 9 -13.75 -20.81 15.32
N LEU A 10 -14.73 -21.57 14.84
CA LEU A 10 -14.78 -21.99 13.45
C LEU A 10 -15.02 -20.79 12.52
N PRO A 11 -14.55 -20.82 11.25
CA PRO A 11 -14.71 -19.72 10.31
C PRO A 11 -16.17 -19.27 10.11
N GLU A 12 -17.11 -20.21 10.14
CA GLU A 12 -18.54 -19.93 9.98
C GLU A 12 -19.17 -19.15 11.14
N ILE A 13 -18.59 -19.26 12.35
CA ILE A 13 -18.98 -18.49 13.53
C ILE A 13 -18.35 -17.10 13.44
N ALA A 14 -17.07 -17.04 13.08
CA ALA A 14 -16.33 -15.77 12.98
C ALA A 14 -16.90 -14.82 11.92
N ALA A 15 -17.48 -15.36 10.85
CA ALA A 15 -17.99 -14.59 9.72
C ALA A 15 -19.42 -14.05 9.92
N ASN A 16 -20.10 -14.42 11.01
CA ASN A 16 -21.50 -14.07 11.25
C ASN A 16 -21.69 -13.52 12.67
N GLU A 17 -22.08 -12.25 12.78
CA GLU A 17 -22.26 -11.56 14.06
C GLU A 17 -23.29 -12.26 14.97
N GLN A 18 -24.40 -12.76 14.41
CA GLN A 18 -25.43 -13.46 15.16
C GLN A 18 -24.88 -14.76 15.76
N ARG A 19 -24.15 -15.55 14.96
CA ARG A 19 -23.49 -16.78 15.46
C ARG A 19 -22.42 -16.47 16.50
N LEU A 20 -21.71 -15.36 16.37
CA LEU A 20 -20.72 -14.93 17.34
C LEU A 20 -21.38 -14.55 18.68
N LYS A 21 -22.53 -13.88 18.64
CA LYS A 21 -23.35 -13.59 19.84
C LYS A 21 -23.85 -14.87 20.49
N GLU A 22 -24.37 -15.81 19.71
CA GLU A 22 -24.80 -17.14 20.21
C GLU A 22 -23.65 -17.91 20.86
N TYR A 23 -22.45 -17.87 20.26
CA TYR A 23 -21.25 -18.47 20.83
C TYR A 23 -20.87 -17.83 22.17
N LEU A 24 -20.93 -16.50 22.27
CA LEU A 24 -20.68 -15.78 23.53
C LEU A 24 -21.68 -16.15 24.63
N VAL A 25 -22.96 -16.29 24.29
CA VAL A 25 -24.01 -16.73 25.23
C VAL A 25 -23.70 -18.13 25.77
N GLN A 26 -23.42 -19.08 24.88
CA GLN A 26 -23.18 -20.48 25.25
C GLN A 26 -21.89 -20.68 26.04
N GLU A 27 -20.79 -20.10 25.59
CA GLU A 27 -19.46 -20.40 26.12
C GLU A 27 -19.04 -19.50 27.28
N LYS A 28 -19.64 -18.31 27.40
CA LYS A 28 -19.33 -17.35 28.46
C LYS A 28 -20.47 -17.15 29.44
N GLY A 29 -21.62 -17.79 29.22
CA GLY A 29 -22.78 -17.72 30.11
C GLY A 29 -23.42 -16.32 30.15
N LEU A 30 -23.27 -15.55 29.07
CA LEU A 30 -23.89 -14.22 28.94
C LEU A 30 -25.38 -14.36 28.60
N ASP A 31 -26.22 -13.46 29.11
CA ASP A 31 -27.61 -13.37 28.64
C ASP A 31 -27.65 -12.68 27.27
N ALA A 32 -28.29 -13.33 26.29
CA ALA A 32 -28.46 -12.81 24.94
C ALA A 32 -29.13 -11.43 24.92
N ARG A 33 -30.02 -11.14 25.89
CA ARG A 33 -30.73 -9.86 26.01
C ARG A 33 -29.82 -8.74 26.50
N GLU A 34 -28.75 -9.08 27.20
CA GLU A 34 -27.79 -8.11 27.69
C GLU A 34 -26.82 -7.69 26.59
N ILE A 35 -26.51 -8.55 25.61
CA ILE A 35 -25.57 -8.23 24.53
C ILE A 35 -26.24 -7.27 23.53
N THR A 36 -25.96 -5.98 23.69
CA THR A 36 -26.46 -4.92 22.81
C THR A 36 -25.65 -4.80 21.52
N ALA A 37 -24.33 -5.00 21.58
CA ALA A 37 -23.46 -4.95 20.40
C ALA A 37 -22.17 -5.77 20.59
N THR A 38 -21.54 -6.15 19.48
CA THR A 38 -20.22 -6.78 19.47
C THR A 38 -19.30 -6.10 18.44
N ARG A 39 -18.03 -5.91 18.79
CA ARG A 39 -17.01 -5.35 17.90
C ARG A 39 -15.79 -6.27 17.85
N VAL A 40 -15.38 -6.68 16.66
CA VAL A 40 -14.15 -7.46 16.47
C VAL A 40 -12.96 -6.50 16.48
N LEU A 41 -12.11 -6.63 17.49
CA LEU A 41 -10.91 -5.81 17.69
C LEU A 41 -9.68 -6.38 16.98
N LYS A 42 -9.57 -7.72 16.91
CA LYS A 42 -8.50 -8.42 16.19
C LYS A 42 -9.02 -9.70 15.57
N ARG A 43 -8.51 -10.05 14.40
CA ARG A 43 -8.85 -11.26 13.64
C ARG A 43 -7.60 -11.86 12.99
N SER A 44 -7.37 -13.14 13.22
CA SER A 44 -6.30 -13.91 12.56
C SER A 44 -6.74 -15.34 12.27
N ILE A 45 -6.15 -15.94 11.24
CA ILE A 45 -6.45 -17.31 10.80
C ILE A 45 -5.39 -18.25 11.34
N ASP A 46 -5.79 -19.33 11.99
CA ASP A 46 -4.94 -20.45 12.38
C ASP A 46 -5.23 -21.66 11.49
N ALA A 47 -4.40 -21.83 10.47
CA ALA A 47 -4.47 -22.94 9.52
C ALA A 47 -3.30 -23.95 9.67
N ARG A 48 -2.66 -23.99 10.85
CA ARG A 48 -1.52 -24.88 11.13
C ARG A 48 -1.92 -26.35 11.25
N GLN A 49 -3.16 -26.60 11.66
CA GLN A 49 -3.75 -27.93 11.79
C GLN A 49 -4.82 -28.13 10.72
N ARG A 50 -5.26 -29.39 10.56
CA ARG A 50 -6.28 -29.77 9.58
C ARG A 50 -7.59 -28.98 9.74
N THR A 51 -8.02 -28.75 10.98
CA THR A 51 -9.16 -27.88 11.28
C THR A 51 -8.67 -26.44 11.39
N VAL A 52 -9.16 -25.58 10.50
CA VAL A 52 -8.85 -24.15 10.49
C VAL A 52 -9.71 -23.42 11.53
N PHE A 53 -9.09 -22.61 12.37
CA PHE A 53 -9.77 -21.76 13.35
C PHE A 53 -9.51 -20.28 13.06
N ILE A 54 -10.41 -19.43 13.53
CA ILE A 54 -10.23 -17.98 13.57
C ILE A 54 -10.04 -17.56 15.02
N ASN A 55 -8.93 -16.88 15.30
CA ASN A 55 -8.70 -16.25 16.59
C ASN A 55 -9.25 -14.83 16.53
N LEU A 56 -10.16 -14.51 17.45
CA LEU A 56 -10.79 -13.21 17.58
C LEU A 56 -10.45 -12.59 18.94
N ASN A 57 -10.21 -11.29 18.95
CA ASN A 57 -10.47 -10.47 20.14
C ASN A 57 -11.78 -9.71 19.89
N VAL A 58 -12.78 -9.93 20.74
CA VAL A 58 -14.13 -9.37 20.59
C VAL A 58 -14.47 -8.55 21.81
N ARG A 59 -14.92 -7.31 21.59
CA ARG A 59 -15.54 -6.47 22.61
C ARG A 59 -17.05 -6.68 22.57
N ALA A 60 -17.62 -7.12 23.67
CA ALA A 60 -19.06 -7.18 23.89
C ALA A 60 -19.50 -5.97 24.72
N TYR A 61 -20.56 -5.32 24.26
CA TYR A 61 -21.24 -4.25 24.98
C TYR A 61 -22.48 -4.87 25.63
N LEU A 62 -22.59 -4.74 26.95
CA LEU A 62 -23.66 -5.33 27.76
C LEU A 62 -24.54 -4.21 28.31
N ASN A 63 -25.83 -4.21 27.96
CA ASN A 63 -26.82 -3.20 28.33
C ASN A 63 -26.41 -1.75 28.02
N GLU A 64 -25.49 -1.56 27.06
CA GLU A 64 -24.93 -0.26 26.69
C GLU A 64 -24.70 -0.19 25.18
N VAL A 65 -24.96 0.96 24.56
CA VAL A 65 -24.67 1.16 23.14
C VAL A 65 -23.24 1.67 22.98
N PRO A 66 -22.46 1.19 21.99
CA PRO A 66 -21.14 1.75 21.69
C PRO A 66 -21.22 3.28 21.48
N GLN A 67 -20.49 4.03 22.30
CA GLN A 67 -20.37 5.49 22.19
C GLN A 67 -19.12 5.91 21.41
N ASP A 68 -18.18 4.97 21.20
CA ASP A 68 -16.92 5.19 20.50
C ASP A 68 -17.04 4.90 19.00
N ASP A 69 -16.52 5.83 18.19
CA ASP A 69 -16.32 5.63 16.76
C ASP A 69 -15.58 4.31 16.48
N GLU A 70 -15.82 3.71 15.32
CA GLU A 70 -15.10 2.50 14.90
C GLU A 70 -13.60 2.75 14.64
N TYR A 71 -13.22 4.01 14.43
CA TYR A 71 -11.84 4.44 14.20
C TYR A 71 -11.59 5.83 14.81
N ARG A 72 -10.33 6.15 15.04
CA ARG A 72 -9.89 7.43 15.60
C ARG A 72 -9.74 8.48 14.51
N HIS A 73 -10.38 9.63 14.74
CA HIS A 73 -10.29 10.78 13.85
C HIS A 73 -9.03 11.62 14.14
N VAL A 74 -8.32 11.99 13.08
CA VAL A 74 -7.30 13.05 13.11
C VAL A 74 -7.96 14.34 12.64
N GLN A 75 -7.86 15.39 13.46
CA GLN A 75 -8.31 16.72 13.08
C GLN A 75 -7.24 17.42 12.26
N TYR A 76 -7.62 17.92 11.08
CA TYR A 76 -6.76 18.66 10.18
C TYR A 76 -7.20 20.13 10.14
N ASN A 77 -6.35 21.03 10.62
CA ASN A 77 -6.63 22.46 10.68
C ASN A 77 -6.40 23.14 9.33
N LYS A 78 -7.03 24.30 9.11
CA LYS A 78 -6.73 25.16 7.95
C LYS A 78 -5.30 25.71 8.06
N VAL A 79 -4.52 25.52 7.00
CA VAL A 79 -3.13 25.96 6.86
C VAL A 79 -2.92 26.95 5.70
N GLU A 80 -4.00 27.53 5.20
CA GLU A 80 -3.91 28.60 4.20
C GLU A 80 -3.12 29.79 4.75
N GLY A 81 -2.22 30.34 3.94
CA GLY A 81 -1.29 31.40 4.34
C GLY A 81 -0.19 30.99 5.33
N LYS A 82 -0.09 29.71 5.73
CA LYS A 82 1.01 29.22 6.58
C LYS A 82 2.29 28.98 5.76
N PRO A 83 3.47 28.88 6.42
CA PRO A 83 4.72 28.54 5.74
C PRO A 83 4.57 27.27 4.91
N GLN A 84 5.03 27.32 3.66
CA GLN A 84 4.87 26.22 2.72
C GLN A 84 6.03 25.22 2.78
N VAL A 85 5.73 23.96 2.49
CA VAL A 85 6.71 22.89 2.30
C VAL A 85 6.36 22.15 1.01
N ILE A 86 7.34 22.02 0.13
CA ILE A 86 7.19 21.36 -1.17
C ILE A 86 7.31 19.85 -0.96
N VAL A 87 6.39 19.09 -1.52
CA VAL A 87 6.39 17.62 -1.47
C VAL A 87 6.43 17.10 -2.91
N VAL A 88 7.52 16.44 -3.29
CA VAL A 88 7.69 15.91 -4.64
C VAL A 88 7.25 14.45 -4.66
N GLY A 89 6.11 14.19 -5.28
CA GLY A 89 5.45 12.89 -5.42
C GLY A 89 4.20 12.76 -4.55
N ALA A 90 3.10 12.29 -5.14
CA ALA A 90 1.82 12.03 -4.49
C ALA A 90 1.60 10.53 -4.18
N GLY A 91 2.69 9.78 -3.96
CA GLY A 91 2.63 8.42 -3.41
C GLY A 91 2.31 8.39 -1.91
N PRO A 92 2.27 7.20 -1.26
CA PRO A 92 2.00 7.11 0.17
C PRO A 92 2.93 7.99 1.02
N GLY A 93 4.23 8.04 0.69
CA GLY A 93 5.18 8.88 1.41
C GLY A 93 4.82 10.37 1.35
N GLY A 94 4.47 10.89 0.17
CA GLY A 94 4.12 12.29 -0.01
C GLY A 94 2.75 12.66 0.57
N LEU A 95 1.74 11.80 0.39
CA LEU A 95 0.40 12.03 0.95
C LEU A 95 0.41 12.05 2.48
N PHE A 96 1.08 11.09 3.12
CA PHE A 96 1.21 11.08 4.58
C PHE A 96 2.13 12.19 5.10
N ALA A 97 3.15 12.59 4.34
CA ALA A 97 3.94 13.78 4.68
C ALA A 97 3.08 15.05 4.64
N ALA A 98 2.24 15.23 3.61
CA ALA A 98 1.35 16.37 3.47
C ALA A 98 0.30 16.44 4.60
N LEU A 99 -0.36 15.32 4.92
CA LEU A 99 -1.27 15.25 6.07
C LEU A 99 -0.55 15.59 7.37
N ARG A 100 0.69 15.11 7.55
CA ARG A 100 1.48 15.42 8.75
C ARG A 100 1.91 16.89 8.80
N LEU A 101 2.25 17.52 7.68
CA LEU A 101 2.54 18.94 7.60
C LEU A 101 1.34 19.78 8.04
N ILE A 102 0.12 19.39 7.62
CA ILE A 102 -1.12 20.05 8.04
C ILE A 102 -1.31 19.94 9.56
N GLU A 103 -1.08 18.77 10.16
CA GLU A 103 -1.13 18.60 11.62
C GLU A 103 -0.12 19.50 12.36
N LEU A 104 1.00 19.83 11.71
CA LEU A 104 2.04 20.71 12.24
C LEU A 104 1.80 22.19 11.92
N GLY A 105 0.68 22.53 11.27
CA GLY A 105 0.35 23.91 10.91
C GLY A 105 1.15 24.45 9.72
N LEU A 106 1.69 23.58 8.87
CA LEU A 106 2.44 23.90 7.66
C LEU A 106 1.60 23.60 6.42
N ARG A 107 1.80 24.39 5.36
CA ARG A 107 1.05 24.29 4.11
C ARG A 107 1.78 23.38 3.12
N PRO A 108 1.30 22.16 2.83
CA PRO A 108 1.95 21.32 1.84
C PRO A 108 1.63 21.81 0.42
N VAL A 109 2.65 21.84 -0.44
CA VAL A 109 2.51 22.04 -1.89
C VAL A 109 3.04 20.78 -2.58
N ILE A 110 2.13 19.90 -2.99
CA ILE A 110 2.48 18.63 -3.63
C ILE A 110 2.63 18.85 -5.13
N VAL A 111 3.73 18.39 -5.71
CA VAL A 111 3.89 18.24 -7.17
C VAL A 111 3.97 16.76 -7.52
N GLU A 112 3.18 16.32 -8.49
CA GLU A 112 3.15 14.95 -8.98
C GLU A 112 3.30 14.95 -10.49
N ARG A 113 4.27 14.16 -10.98
CA ARG A 113 4.59 14.07 -12.41
C ARG A 113 3.46 13.47 -13.22
N GLY A 114 2.73 12.52 -12.64
CA GLY A 114 1.61 11.87 -13.30
C GLY A 114 0.26 12.53 -13.04
N LYS A 115 -0.79 11.87 -13.52
CA LYS A 115 -2.17 12.34 -13.46
C LYS A 115 -2.86 11.99 -12.14
N ASP A 116 -4.01 12.60 -11.91
CA ASP A 116 -4.95 12.16 -10.88
C ASP A 116 -5.40 10.70 -11.10
N VAL A 117 -5.91 10.06 -10.04
CA VAL A 117 -6.20 8.63 -10.03
C VAL A 117 -7.36 8.22 -10.94
N ARG A 118 -8.17 9.15 -11.45
CA ARG A 118 -9.24 8.84 -12.40
C ARG A 118 -8.70 8.85 -13.83
N GLU A 119 -7.97 9.90 -14.20
CA GLU A 119 -7.37 10.00 -15.53
C GLU A 119 -6.24 8.98 -15.72
N ARG A 120 -5.42 8.75 -14.70
CA ARG A 120 -4.37 7.71 -14.69
C ARG A 120 -4.91 6.32 -15.04
N LYS A 121 -6.14 5.99 -14.63
CA LYS A 121 -6.77 4.69 -14.90
C LYS A 121 -6.90 4.42 -16.41
N LYS A 122 -7.10 5.46 -17.21
CA LYS A 122 -7.20 5.35 -18.68
C LYS A 122 -5.85 4.94 -19.27
N ASP A 123 -4.77 5.56 -18.79
CA ASP A 123 -3.41 5.25 -19.23
C ASP A 123 -3.02 3.81 -18.84
N LEU A 124 -3.38 3.35 -17.63
CA LEU A 124 -3.16 1.95 -17.23
C LEU A 124 -3.91 0.96 -18.13
N ALA A 125 -5.13 1.28 -18.54
CA ALA A 125 -5.89 0.44 -19.45
C ALA A 125 -5.24 0.36 -20.84
N GLN A 126 -4.58 1.42 -21.30
CA GLN A 126 -3.82 1.42 -22.54
C GLN A 126 -2.58 0.51 -22.46
N ILE A 127 -1.85 0.51 -21.34
CA ILE A 127 -0.73 -0.42 -21.14
C ILE A 127 -1.20 -1.87 -21.31
N GLY A 128 -2.31 -2.24 -20.66
CA GLY A 128 -2.83 -3.61 -20.73
C GLY A 128 -3.38 -4.02 -22.09
N ARG A 129 -3.95 -3.09 -22.88
CA ARG A 129 -4.62 -3.39 -24.15
C ARG A 129 -3.74 -3.20 -25.38
N GLN A 130 -2.88 -2.20 -25.36
CA GLN A 130 -2.11 -1.73 -26.51
C GLN A 130 -0.60 -1.81 -26.27
N GLN A 131 -0.16 -2.15 -25.05
CA GLN A 131 1.25 -2.16 -24.65
C GLN A 131 1.94 -0.79 -24.76
N THR A 132 1.15 0.28 -24.89
CA THR A 132 1.64 1.66 -24.92
C THR A 132 1.87 2.13 -23.49
N VAL A 133 3.11 2.48 -23.17
CA VAL A 133 3.49 3.00 -21.85
C VAL A 133 3.70 4.50 -21.92
N ASN A 134 2.84 5.26 -21.24
CA ASN A 134 3.09 6.68 -20.99
C ASN A 134 4.16 6.81 -19.87
N PRO A 135 5.34 7.41 -20.16
CA PRO A 135 6.42 7.52 -19.17
C PRO A 135 6.09 8.42 -17.97
N GLU A 136 5.05 9.26 -18.06
CA GLU A 136 4.62 10.15 -16.98
C GLU A 136 3.37 9.65 -16.24
N SER A 137 2.63 8.69 -16.79
CA SER A 137 1.39 8.17 -16.18
C SER A 137 1.28 6.66 -16.40
N ASN A 138 1.63 5.89 -15.36
CA ASN A 138 1.74 4.44 -15.41
C ASN A 138 1.59 3.84 -14.01
N TYR A 139 1.91 2.55 -13.81
CA TYR A 139 1.77 1.91 -12.49
C TYR A 139 2.69 2.51 -11.42
N SER A 140 3.77 3.21 -11.80
CA SER A 140 4.66 3.88 -10.85
C SER A 140 4.26 5.33 -10.58
N PHE A 141 3.82 6.07 -11.60
CA PHE A 141 3.66 7.53 -11.55
C PHE A 141 2.20 8.00 -11.65
N GLY A 142 1.88 9.08 -10.94
CA GLY A 142 0.55 9.64 -10.74
C GLY A 142 0.00 9.44 -9.32
N GLU A 143 -1.20 9.95 -9.06
CA GLU A 143 -1.80 10.02 -7.73
C GLU A 143 -1.83 8.65 -7.02
N GLY A 144 -1.37 8.62 -5.76
CA GLY A 144 -1.20 7.42 -4.95
C GLY A 144 0.03 6.57 -5.32
N GLY A 145 0.85 7.02 -6.27
CA GLY A 145 2.13 6.41 -6.68
C GLY A 145 1.98 4.93 -7.04
N ALA A 146 2.99 4.13 -6.72
CA ALA A 146 2.98 2.68 -6.94
C ALA A 146 1.93 1.92 -6.09
N GLY A 147 1.32 2.57 -5.10
CA GLY A 147 0.36 1.95 -4.19
C GLY A 147 -1.05 1.86 -4.75
N ALA A 148 -1.51 2.88 -5.49
CA ALA A 148 -2.92 3.08 -5.85
C ALA A 148 -3.61 1.88 -6.51
N TYR A 149 -2.91 1.20 -7.43
CA TYR A 149 -3.45 0.05 -8.18
C TYR A 149 -2.75 -1.25 -7.79
N SER A 150 -2.82 -1.57 -6.50
CA SER A 150 -2.24 -2.77 -5.91
C SER A 150 -3.28 -3.53 -5.08
N ASP A 151 -2.92 -4.69 -4.55
CA ASP A 151 -3.71 -5.38 -3.50
C ASP A 151 -3.88 -4.50 -2.23
N GLY A 152 -3.01 -3.49 -2.05
CA GLY A 152 -3.11 -2.55 -0.94
C GLY A 152 -2.92 -3.22 0.41
N LYS A 153 -1.92 -4.10 0.54
CA LYS A 153 -1.55 -4.77 1.81
C LYS A 153 -0.95 -3.75 2.78
N LEU A 154 -1.45 -3.71 4.01
CA LEU A 154 -1.10 -2.68 5.00
C LEU A 154 -0.42 -3.23 6.27
N TYR A 155 0.08 -4.47 6.25
CA TYR A 155 0.84 -5.01 7.37
C TYR A 155 2.34 -4.78 7.21
N THR A 156 3.02 -4.64 8.36
CA THR A 156 4.48 -4.55 8.45
C THR A 156 5.00 -5.64 9.39
N ARG A 157 6.15 -6.20 9.05
CA ARG A 157 6.89 -7.11 9.95
C ARG A 157 7.72 -6.33 10.99
N SER A 158 7.86 -5.00 10.83
CA SER A 158 8.62 -4.15 11.73
C SER A 158 7.72 -3.46 12.75
N LYS A 159 7.93 -3.78 14.03
CA LYS A 159 7.23 -3.15 15.16
C LYS A 159 7.89 -1.85 15.64
N LYS A 160 9.06 -1.49 15.09
CA LYS A 160 9.88 -0.35 15.54
C LYS A 160 9.67 0.95 14.73
N ARG A 161 8.79 0.95 13.72
CA ARG A 161 8.74 2.00 12.68
C ARG A 161 7.44 2.80 12.68
N GLY A 162 7.18 3.50 13.78
CA GLY A 162 6.09 4.48 13.88
C GLY A 162 4.73 3.89 14.26
N ASN A 163 3.71 4.75 14.24
CA ASN A 163 2.36 4.42 14.70
C ASN A 163 1.50 3.85 13.57
N VAL A 164 1.60 2.54 13.34
CA VAL A 164 0.80 1.82 12.31
C VAL A 164 -0.70 1.99 12.55
N ASP A 165 -1.14 1.99 13.80
CA ASP A 165 -2.55 2.18 14.17
C ASP A 165 -3.07 3.52 13.64
N LYS A 166 -2.32 4.62 13.84
CA LYS A 166 -2.68 5.94 13.28
C LYS A 166 -2.87 5.88 11.76
N ILE A 167 -1.99 5.20 11.04
CA ILE A 167 -2.05 5.09 9.57
C ILE A 167 -3.32 4.36 9.12
N LEU A 168 -3.66 3.24 9.77
CA LEU A 168 -4.89 2.50 9.46
C LEU A 168 -6.14 3.33 9.76
N ASN A 169 -6.16 4.06 10.87
CA ASN A 169 -7.26 4.96 11.21
C ASN A 169 -7.41 6.09 10.19
N ILE A 170 -6.31 6.67 9.68
CA ILE A 170 -6.36 7.65 8.60
C ILE A 170 -6.97 7.04 7.34
N PHE A 171 -6.61 5.80 6.96
CA PHE A 171 -7.27 5.15 5.82
C PHE A 171 -8.78 4.99 6.04
N CYS A 172 -9.23 4.59 7.24
CA CYS A 172 -10.64 4.51 7.59
C CYS A 172 -11.35 5.87 7.50
N GLN A 173 -10.72 6.93 8.04
CA GLN A 173 -11.22 8.31 7.96
C GLN A 173 -11.43 8.77 6.51
N HIS A 174 -10.66 8.23 5.56
CA HIS A 174 -10.78 8.55 4.14
C HIS A 174 -11.54 7.47 3.34
N GLY A 175 -12.29 6.59 4.00
CA GLY A 175 -13.26 5.69 3.37
C GLY A 175 -12.80 4.24 3.16
N ALA A 176 -11.69 3.81 3.75
CA ALA A 176 -11.35 2.40 3.83
C ALA A 176 -12.26 1.66 4.84
N SER A 177 -12.50 0.37 4.64
CA SER A 177 -13.29 -0.44 5.57
C SER A 177 -12.62 -0.53 6.93
N THR A 178 -13.39 -0.43 8.01
CA THR A 178 -12.91 -0.60 9.40
C THR A 178 -12.40 -2.00 9.71
N SER A 179 -12.70 -2.99 8.85
CA SER A 179 -12.10 -4.33 8.92
C SER A 179 -10.56 -4.32 8.91
N ILE A 180 -9.93 -3.31 8.27
CA ILE A 180 -8.46 -3.20 8.24
C ILE A 180 -7.85 -2.96 9.63
N LEU A 181 -8.63 -2.48 10.60
CA LEU A 181 -8.19 -2.28 11.98
C LEU A 181 -8.18 -3.60 12.76
N ALA A 182 -9.04 -4.54 12.38
CA ALA A 182 -9.17 -5.84 13.04
C ALA A 182 -8.24 -6.89 12.42
N ASP A 183 -8.04 -6.86 11.10
CA ASP A 183 -7.31 -7.92 10.41
C ASP A 183 -5.82 -7.94 10.73
N ALA A 184 -5.27 -9.15 10.94
CA ALA A 184 -3.84 -9.34 11.12
C ALA A 184 -3.03 -9.02 9.85
N HIS A 185 -3.60 -9.33 8.67
CA HIS A 185 -3.05 -8.98 7.36
C HIS A 185 -4.07 -8.13 6.58
N PRO A 186 -4.25 -6.85 6.95
CA PRO A 186 -5.24 -5.99 6.33
C PRO A 186 -4.86 -5.67 4.89
N HIS A 187 -5.88 -5.54 4.04
CA HIS A 187 -5.74 -5.08 2.67
C HIS A 187 -6.96 -4.24 2.24
N ILE A 188 -6.79 -3.38 1.24
CA ILE A 188 -7.87 -2.52 0.71
C ILE A 188 -8.34 -2.99 -0.67
N GLY A 189 -7.41 -3.36 -1.56
CA GLY A 189 -7.68 -3.75 -2.94
C GLY A 189 -7.67 -2.61 -3.97
N THR A 190 -7.30 -2.95 -5.20
CA THR A 190 -7.06 -2.01 -6.31
C THR A 190 -8.30 -1.24 -6.77
N ASP A 191 -9.49 -1.76 -6.48
CA ASP A 191 -10.80 -1.20 -6.83
C ASP A 191 -11.28 -0.15 -5.83
N LYS A 192 -10.78 -0.18 -4.59
CA LYS A 192 -11.19 0.73 -3.52
C LYS A 192 -10.14 1.78 -3.19
N LEU A 193 -8.87 1.40 -3.23
CA LEU A 193 -7.77 2.27 -2.83
C LEU A 193 -7.72 3.61 -3.60
N PRO A 194 -7.98 3.68 -4.92
CA PRO A 194 -8.07 4.96 -5.64
C PRO A 194 -8.98 5.99 -5.00
N ARG A 195 -10.18 5.58 -4.57
CA ARG A 195 -11.14 6.48 -3.92
C ARG A 195 -10.63 6.97 -2.56
N VAL A 196 -9.97 6.09 -1.81
CA VAL A 196 -9.39 6.45 -0.50
C VAL A 196 -8.27 7.49 -0.68
N ILE A 197 -7.41 7.30 -1.68
CA ILE A 197 -6.36 8.25 -2.02
C ILE A 197 -6.94 9.60 -2.47
N GLU A 198 -7.95 9.57 -3.34
CA GLU A 198 -8.65 10.78 -3.78
C GLU A 198 -9.25 11.56 -2.61
N ASN A 199 -9.84 10.87 -1.63
CA ASN A 199 -10.36 11.49 -0.42
C ASN A 199 -9.24 12.13 0.41
N MET A 200 -8.08 11.48 0.53
CA MET A 200 -6.91 12.07 1.21
C MET A 200 -6.45 13.35 0.53
N ARG A 201 -6.37 13.36 -0.81
CA ARG A 201 -6.09 14.59 -1.58
C ARG A 201 -7.12 15.68 -1.29
N ASN A 202 -8.40 15.36 -1.31
CA ASN A 202 -9.46 16.33 -1.07
C ASN A 202 -9.33 16.95 0.33
N THR A 203 -9.03 16.16 1.36
CA THR A 203 -8.74 16.69 2.70
C THR A 203 -7.52 17.62 2.71
N ILE A 204 -6.44 17.29 1.99
CA ILE A 204 -5.27 18.16 1.88
C ILE A 204 -5.64 19.52 1.26
N ILE A 205 -6.41 19.50 0.18
CA ILE A 205 -6.88 20.72 -0.51
C ILE A 205 -7.84 21.52 0.37
N GLU A 206 -8.80 20.85 1.00
CA GLU A 206 -9.74 21.47 1.92
C GLU A 206 -9.03 22.15 3.09
N CYS A 207 -7.91 21.61 3.56
CA CYS A 207 -7.10 22.23 4.61
C CYS A 207 -6.24 23.41 4.10
N GLY A 208 -6.24 23.73 2.81
CA GLY A 208 -5.45 24.82 2.22
C GLY A 208 -4.08 24.40 1.71
N GLY A 209 -3.81 23.10 1.62
CA GLY A 209 -2.69 22.56 0.84
C GLY A 209 -2.96 22.63 -0.66
N GLU A 210 -1.91 22.48 -1.46
CA GLU A 210 -1.99 22.46 -2.93
C GLU A 210 -1.52 21.12 -3.49
N VAL A 211 -2.12 20.68 -4.59
CA VAL A 211 -1.71 19.48 -5.33
C VAL A 211 -1.71 19.79 -6.82
N HIS A 212 -0.53 19.72 -7.44
CA HIS A 212 -0.30 19.99 -8.85
C HIS A 212 0.06 18.68 -9.57
N PHE A 213 -0.88 18.14 -10.33
CA PHE A 213 -0.65 16.98 -11.21
C PHE A 213 0.04 17.41 -12.50
N GLU A 214 0.57 16.42 -13.24
CA GLU A 214 1.29 16.65 -14.50
C GLU A 214 2.43 17.68 -14.35
N THR A 215 2.98 17.75 -13.14
CA THR A 215 4.00 18.70 -12.71
C THR A 215 5.19 17.91 -12.17
N ARG A 216 6.12 17.59 -13.06
CA ARG A 216 7.36 16.89 -12.75
C ARG A 216 8.40 17.89 -12.23
N MET A 217 9.08 17.54 -11.15
CA MET A 217 10.30 18.24 -10.73
C MET A 217 11.43 17.88 -11.70
N ASP A 218 12.03 18.89 -12.32
CA ASP A 218 13.19 18.73 -13.23
C ASP A 218 14.51 19.05 -12.52
N ALA A 219 14.52 19.95 -11.54
CA ALA A 219 15.73 20.30 -10.78
C ALA A 219 15.43 20.75 -9.34
N LEU A 220 16.41 20.57 -8.46
CA LEU A 220 16.46 21.25 -7.16
C LEU A 220 17.20 22.59 -7.31
N ILE A 221 16.71 23.61 -6.61
CA ILE A 221 17.39 24.89 -6.49
C ILE A 221 18.29 24.81 -5.25
N ILE A 222 19.60 24.83 -5.45
CA ILE A 222 20.59 24.67 -4.38
C ILE A 222 21.44 25.94 -4.29
N GLU A 223 21.45 26.55 -3.11
CA GLU A 223 22.27 27.73 -2.80
C GLU A 223 23.10 27.45 -1.54
N LYS A 224 24.44 27.55 -1.63
CA LYS A 224 25.35 27.36 -0.48
C LYS A 224 25.07 26.05 0.30
N ASP A 225 24.96 24.94 -0.44
CA ASP A 225 24.63 23.60 0.08
C ASP A 225 23.25 23.46 0.76
N GLU A 226 22.34 24.42 0.53
CA GLU A 226 20.98 24.38 1.04
C GLU A 226 19.96 24.32 -0.11
N VAL A 227 19.02 23.38 -0.04
CA VAL A 227 17.90 23.30 -0.99
C VAL A 227 16.91 24.42 -0.69
N LYS A 228 16.71 25.31 -1.66
CA LYS A 228 15.79 26.46 -1.58
C LYS A 228 14.46 26.24 -2.28
N GLY A 229 14.35 25.19 -3.09
CA GLY A 229 13.13 24.92 -3.85
C GLY A 229 13.33 23.96 -5.00
N ILE A 230 12.39 23.98 -5.94
CA ILE A 230 12.40 23.18 -7.16
C ILE A 230 12.06 23.99 -8.41
N GLU A 231 12.54 23.50 -9.54
CA GLU A 231 12.09 23.85 -10.89
C GLU A 231 11.29 22.69 -11.46
N THR A 232 10.26 23.00 -12.25
CA THR A 232 9.34 22.00 -12.81
C THR A 232 9.33 22.02 -14.32
N ASN A 233 8.88 20.94 -14.95
CA ASN A 233 8.69 20.83 -16.41
C ASN A 233 7.72 21.89 -16.99
N THR A 234 6.95 22.56 -16.12
CA THR A 234 6.02 23.64 -16.50
C THR A 234 6.71 25.02 -16.57
N GLY A 235 8.01 25.10 -16.26
CA GLY A 235 8.76 26.34 -16.13
C GLY A 235 8.50 27.11 -14.82
N LYS A 236 7.64 26.58 -13.93
CA LYS A 236 7.40 27.18 -12.62
C LYS A 236 8.51 26.83 -11.64
N THR A 237 8.89 27.84 -10.86
CA THR A 237 9.76 27.72 -9.69
C THR A 237 8.93 27.76 -8.42
N LEU A 238 9.14 26.79 -7.52
CA LEU A 238 8.53 26.76 -6.19
C LEU A 238 9.64 26.86 -5.14
N LEU A 239 9.54 27.84 -4.23
CA LEU A 239 10.54 28.08 -3.18
C LEU A 239 10.05 27.59 -1.81
N GLY A 240 10.94 26.93 -1.06
CA GLY A 240 10.68 26.42 0.28
C GLY A 240 11.41 25.10 0.55
N PRO A 241 11.33 24.57 1.77
CA PRO A 241 11.86 23.25 2.11
C PRO A 241 11.24 22.16 1.24
N VAL A 242 12.03 21.16 0.85
CA VAL A 242 11.61 20.12 -0.10
C VAL A 242 11.65 18.73 0.57
N ILE A 243 10.57 17.97 0.39
CA ILE A 243 10.50 16.54 0.71
C ILE A 243 10.49 15.76 -0.60
N LEU A 244 11.54 14.96 -0.86
CA LEU A 244 11.57 14.03 -1.98
C LEU A 244 10.86 12.72 -1.60
N ALA A 245 9.66 12.51 -2.13
CA ALA A 245 8.83 11.32 -1.94
C ALA A 245 8.50 10.63 -3.28
N THR A 246 9.50 10.56 -4.16
CA THR A 246 9.39 10.25 -5.60
C THR A 246 9.27 8.76 -5.93
N GLY A 247 9.50 7.89 -4.94
CA GLY A 247 9.59 6.44 -5.14
C GLY A 247 10.84 6.01 -5.91
N HIS A 248 11.08 4.69 -5.96
CA HIS A 248 12.32 4.15 -6.54
C HIS A 248 12.34 4.13 -8.08
N SER A 249 11.20 4.37 -8.74
CA SER A 249 11.10 4.35 -10.20
C SER A 249 11.52 5.68 -10.85
N ALA A 250 11.68 6.76 -10.07
CA ALA A 250 12.08 8.09 -10.55
C ALA A 250 13.59 8.16 -10.86
N ARG A 251 14.01 7.39 -11.88
CA ARG A 251 15.42 7.24 -12.30
C ARG A 251 16.04 8.57 -12.73
N ASP A 252 15.25 9.43 -13.37
CA ASP A 252 15.60 10.81 -13.70
C ASP A 252 16.03 11.62 -12.47
N VAL A 253 15.28 11.52 -11.37
CA VAL A 253 15.64 12.19 -10.10
C VAL A 253 16.97 11.66 -9.56
N TYR A 254 17.19 10.34 -9.53
CA TYR A 254 18.46 9.78 -9.07
C TYR A 254 19.66 10.20 -9.94
N ARG A 255 19.47 10.26 -11.27
CA ARG A 255 20.51 10.75 -12.20
C ARG A 255 20.81 12.22 -11.96
N TRP A 256 19.77 13.03 -11.74
CA TRP A 256 19.94 14.45 -11.42
C TRP A 256 20.73 14.63 -10.11
N LEU A 257 20.39 13.87 -9.06
CA LEU A 257 21.10 13.89 -7.77
C LEU A 257 22.58 13.55 -7.95
N ALA A 258 22.88 12.48 -8.69
CA ALA A 258 24.24 12.06 -9.00
C ALA A 258 25.03 13.13 -9.76
N ALA A 259 24.44 13.69 -10.84
CA ALA A 259 25.06 14.71 -11.67
C ALA A 259 25.37 16.00 -10.89
N ASN A 260 24.55 16.31 -9.89
CA ASN A 260 24.72 17.47 -9.00
C ASN A 260 25.46 17.14 -7.70
N ARG A 261 26.14 15.99 -7.64
CA ARG A 261 27.00 15.59 -6.52
C ARG A 261 26.28 15.52 -5.17
N VAL A 262 24.97 15.27 -5.18
CA VAL A 262 24.26 14.87 -3.97
C VAL A 262 24.66 13.44 -3.66
N GLU A 263 25.05 13.18 -2.41
CA GLU A 263 25.48 11.86 -1.97
C GLU A 263 24.36 10.83 -2.14
N ILE A 264 24.69 9.75 -2.85
CA ILE A 264 23.83 8.59 -3.07
C ILE A 264 24.66 7.33 -2.87
N GLU A 265 24.06 6.32 -2.24
CA GLU A 265 24.70 5.03 -1.99
C GLU A 265 23.94 3.91 -2.70
N ALA A 266 24.68 2.98 -3.31
CA ALA A 266 24.10 1.79 -3.89
C ALA A 266 23.49 0.90 -2.79
N LYS A 267 22.23 0.52 -2.97
CA LYS A 267 21.51 -0.35 -2.03
C LYS A 267 21.06 -1.62 -2.72
N GLY A 268 21.27 -2.76 -2.07
CA GLY A 268 20.80 -4.05 -2.55
C GLY A 268 19.29 -4.06 -2.82
N ILE A 269 18.91 -4.79 -3.86
CA ILE A 269 17.53 -4.98 -4.33
C ILE A 269 17.20 -6.47 -4.42
N ALA A 270 15.98 -6.80 -4.83
CA ALA A 270 15.63 -8.17 -5.18
C ALA A 270 14.93 -8.19 -6.53
N VAL A 271 15.33 -9.13 -7.38
CA VAL A 271 14.84 -9.27 -8.75
C VAL A 271 14.44 -10.73 -8.97
N GLY A 272 13.49 -10.97 -9.86
CA GLY A 272 13.06 -12.32 -10.21
C GLY A 272 11.83 -12.31 -11.10
N VAL A 273 11.01 -13.34 -10.96
CA VAL A 273 9.86 -13.59 -11.83
C VAL A 273 8.54 -13.60 -11.07
N ARG A 274 7.43 -13.30 -11.72
CA ARG A 274 6.08 -13.50 -11.17
C ARG A 274 5.62 -14.93 -11.47
N LEU A 275 5.25 -15.68 -10.43
CA LEU A 275 4.67 -17.02 -10.54
C LEU A 275 3.15 -16.93 -10.38
N GLU A 276 2.40 -17.68 -11.19
CA GLU A 276 0.93 -17.81 -11.06
C GLU A 276 0.53 -19.27 -10.80
N HIS A 277 -0.40 -19.45 -9.88
CA HIS A 277 -1.04 -20.73 -9.59
C HIS A 277 -2.56 -20.55 -9.51
N PRO A 278 -3.37 -21.58 -9.80
CA PRO A 278 -4.80 -21.51 -9.52
C PRO A 278 -5.03 -21.16 -8.05
N ALA A 279 -5.85 -20.15 -7.77
CA ALA A 279 -6.13 -19.73 -6.39
C ALA A 279 -6.73 -20.88 -5.57
N GLN A 280 -7.55 -21.72 -6.20
CA GLN A 280 -8.10 -22.92 -5.59
C GLN A 280 -7.01 -23.92 -5.13
N LEU A 281 -5.90 -24.05 -5.86
CA LEU A 281 -4.80 -24.92 -5.46
C LEU A 281 -4.16 -24.41 -4.16
N ILE A 282 -3.91 -23.09 -4.09
CA ILE A 282 -3.34 -22.48 -2.87
C ILE A 282 -4.33 -22.61 -1.71
N ASP A 283 -5.63 -22.38 -1.95
CA ASP A 283 -6.68 -22.57 -0.95
C ASP A 283 -6.71 -24.02 -0.42
N GLN A 284 -6.59 -25.01 -1.30
CA GLN A 284 -6.57 -26.44 -0.93
C GLN A 284 -5.37 -26.78 -0.04
N ILE A 285 -4.19 -26.26 -0.38
CA ILE A 285 -2.94 -26.49 0.35
C ILE A 285 -3.00 -25.82 1.73
N GLN A 286 -3.36 -24.53 1.77
CA GLN A 286 -3.31 -23.74 3.01
C GLN A 286 -4.42 -24.11 4.00
N TYR A 287 -5.60 -24.49 3.50
CA TYR A 287 -6.76 -24.80 4.36
C TYR A 287 -7.06 -26.30 4.50
N HIS A 288 -6.17 -27.17 4.01
CA HIS A 288 -6.26 -28.64 4.14
C HIS A 288 -7.60 -29.22 3.65
N ASN A 289 -8.22 -28.59 2.65
CA ASN A 289 -9.55 -28.94 2.16
C ASN A 289 -9.55 -29.08 0.64
N ARG A 290 -9.91 -30.27 0.13
CA ARG A 290 -9.99 -30.54 -1.32
C ARG A 290 -10.96 -29.62 -2.07
N ASN A 291 -11.97 -29.09 -1.38
CA ASN A 291 -12.93 -28.14 -1.95
C ASN A 291 -12.45 -26.67 -1.86
N GLY A 292 -11.23 -26.42 -1.37
CA GLY A 292 -10.64 -25.10 -1.19
C GLY A 292 -11.18 -24.37 0.05
N ARG A 293 -11.24 -23.04 -0.01
CA ARG A 293 -11.55 -22.16 1.13
C ARG A 293 -13.02 -22.17 1.57
N GLY A 294 -13.93 -22.67 0.74
CA GLY A 294 -15.36 -22.61 1.01
C GLY A 294 -15.89 -21.17 1.08
N LYS A 295 -16.96 -20.97 1.86
CA LYS A 295 -17.68 -19.68 1.91
C LYS A 295 -17.07 -18.66 2.88
N TYR A 296 -16.42 -19.13 3.95
CA TYR A 296 -16.12 -18.30 5.13
C TYR A 296 -14.65 -17.92 5.27
N LEU A 297 -13.75 -18.64 4.60
CA LEU A 297 -12.32 -18.31 4.60
C LEU A 297 -11.99 -17.40 3.41
N PRO A 298 -11.09 -16.41 3.60
CA PRO A 298 -10.64 -15.56 2.52
C PRO A 298 -9.70 -16.32 1.58
N ALA A 299 -9.37 -15.72 0.44
CA ALA A 299 -8.32 -16.21 -0.45
C ALA A 299 -7.02 -16.45 0.33
N ALA A 300 -6.51 -17.67 0.24
CA ALA A 300 -5.37 -18.09 1.03
C ALA A 300 -4.09 -17.35 0.67
N GLU A 301 -3.27 -17.11 1.69
CA GLU A 301 -1.95 -16.51 1.55
C GLU A 301 -0.82 -17.52 1.76
N TYR A 302 0.37 -17.22 1.22
CA TYR A 302 1.59 -17.97 1.45
C TYR A 302 2.78 -17.01 1.54
N SER A 303 3.81 -17.45 2.26
CA SER A 303 5.12 -16.82 2.32
C SER A 303 6.17 -17.92 2.23
N PHE A 304 7.08 -17.80 1.29
CA PHE A 304 8.21 -18.69 1.10
C PHE A 304 9.51 -17.92 1.32
N VAL A 305 10.46 -18.52 2.03
CA VAL A 305 11.81 -17.97 2.25
C VAL A 305 12.77 -19.14 2.29
N ASN A 306 13.87 -19.03 1.54
CA ASN A 306 14.97 -19.97 1.56
C ASN A 306 16.31 -19.24 1.36
N GLN A 307 17.42 -19.89 1.69
CA GLN A 307 18.77 -19.42 1.42
C GLN A 307 19.43 -20.41 0.47
N ILE A 308 19.77 -19.96 -0.74
CA ILE A 308 20.43 -20.76 -1.77
C ILE A 308 21.74 -20.04 -2.13
N ASP A 309 22.87 -20.75 -2.10
CA ASP A 309 24.19 -20.22 -2.46
C ASP A 309 24.53 -18.88 -1.78
N GLY A 310 24.17 -18.76 -0.49
CA GLY A 310 24.41 -17.54 0.30
C GLY A 310 23.56 -16.33 -0.10
N ARG A 311 22.49 -16.54 -0.89
CA ARG A 311 21.50 -15.54 -1.31
C ARG A 311 20.12 -15.89 -0.77
N GLY A 312 19.41 -14.86 -0.31
CA GLY A 312 18.00 -14.99 0.07
C GLY A 312 17.11 -15.14 -1.16
N VAL A 313 16.33 -16.21 -1.23
CA VAL A 313 15.29 -16.44 -2.24
C VAL A 313 13.94 -16.49 -1.54
N TYR A 314 13.00 -15.63 -1.93
CA TYR A 314 11.74 -15.51 -1.21
C TYR A 314 10.57 -15.05 -2.08
N SER A 315 9.37 -15.37 -1.63
CA SER A 315 8.14 -14.83 -2.21
C SER A 315 7.94 -13.37 -1.77
N PHE A 316 7.63 -12.50 -2.72
CA PHE A 316 7.43 -11.07 -2.54
C PHE A 316 6.09 -10.62 -3.13
N CYS A 317 5.43 -9.70 -2.45
CA CYS A 317 4.17 -9.09 -2.89
C CYS A 317 3.14 -10.12 -3.40
N MET A 318 2.94 -11.19 -2.64
CA MET A 318 1.97 -12.22 -2.99
C MET A 318 0.55 -11.65 -2.98
N CYS A 319 -0.18 -11.85 -4.06
CA CYS A 319 -1.52 -11.35 -4.36
C CYS A 319 -2.50 -12.54 -4.52
N PRO A 320 -3.27 -12.89 -3.48
CA PRO A 320 -4.30 -13.93 -3.57
C PRO A 320 -5.41 -13.50 -4.50
N GLY A 321 -5.91 -14.41 -5.33
CA GLY A 321 -7.04 -14.14 -6.23
C GLY A 321 -6.87 -12.82 -7.00
N GLY A 322 -5.66 -12.61 -7.55
CA GLY A 322 -5.23 -11.38 -8.20
C GLY A 322 -4.81 -11.57 -9.67
N PHE A 323 -4.02 -10.61 -10.14
CA PHE A 323 -3.52 -10.51 -11.51
C PHE A 323 -2.04 -10.09 -11.51
N VAL A 324 -1.27 -10.62 -12.45
CA VAL A 324 0.03 -10.05 -12.82
C VAL A 324 -0.23 -8.82 -13.68
N VAL A 325 0.51 -7.73 -13.43
CA VAL A 325 0.33 -6.45 -14.15
C VAL A 325 1.61 -5.99 -14.84
N PRO A 326 1.52 -5.42 -16.06
CA PRO A 326 2.65 -4.81 -16.75
C PRO A 326 2.97 -3.45 -16.11
N ALA A 327 3.97 -3.43 -15.24
CA ALA A 327 4.32 -2.29 -14.40
C ALA A 327 5.51 -1.47 -14.94
N ALA A 328 5.74 -1.50 -16.26
CA ALA A 328 6.76 -0.69 -16.91
C ALA A 328 6.50 0.81 -16.67
N SER A 329 7.57 1.57 -16.46
CA SER A 329 7.50 3.03 -16.22
C SER A 329 8.05 3.86 -17.37
N GLY A 330 8.47 3.22 -18.46
CA GLY A 330 8.89 3.87 -19.70
C GLY A 330 8.83 2.93 -20.90
N PRO A 331 8.99 3.45 -22.12
CA PRO A 331 9.03 2.66 -23.35
C PRO A 331 10.11 1.58 -23.32
N GLN A 332 9.91 0.51 -24.08
CA GLN A 332 10.87 -0.59 -24.27
C GLN A 332 11.32 -1.30 -22.98
N GLN A 333 10.51 -1.22 -21.92
CA GLN A 333 10.73 -1.93 -20.66
C GLN A 333 9.72 -3.04 -20.49
N LEU A 334 10.17 -4.19 -19.97
CA LEU A 334 9.29 -5.24 -19.49
C LEU A 334 9.47 -5.37 -17.97
N VAL A 335 8.47 -4.90 -17.23
CA VAL A 335 8.43 -4.99 -15.77
C VAL A 335 7.09 -5.56 -15.38
N VAL A 336 7.08 -6.52 -14.46
CA VAL A 336 5.85 -7.13 -13.94
C VAL A 336 5.72 -6.91 -12.44
N ASN A 337 4.48 -6.68 -12.00
CA ASN A 337 4.12 -6.69 -10.59
C ASN A 337 2.79 -7.44 -10.40
N GLY A 338 2.13 -7.28 -9.27
CA GLY A 338 0.88 -7.96 -8.98
C GLY A 338 -0.09 -7.08 -8.19
N MET A 339 -1.38 -7.32 -8.42
CA MET A 339 -2.46 -6.65 -7.71
C MET A 339 -3.60 -7.64 -7.43
N SER A 340 -4.45 -7.30 -6.47
CA SER A 340 -5.73 -7.99 -6.26
C SER A 340 -6.85 -6.97 -6.05
N PRO A 341 -8.08 -7.27 -6.51
CA PRO A 341 -9.28 -6.55 -6.07
C PRO A 341 -9.57 -6.84 -4.59
N SER A 342 -10.40 -6.01 -3.98
CA SER A 342 -10.79 -6.08 -2.57
C SER A 342 -11.46 -7.41 -2.20
N ASN A 343 -12.12 -8.09 -3.15
CA ASN A 343 -12.71 -9.40 -2.94
C ASN A 343 -11.73 -10.58 -3.18
N ARG A 344 -10.52 -10.32 -3.70
CA ARG A 344 -9.52 -11.35 -4.08
C ARG A 344 -10.16 -12.53 -4.82
N GLY A 345 -10.99 -12.21 -5.82
CA GLY A 345 -11.87 -13.14 -6.52
C GLY A 345 -11.36 -13.69 -7.85
N SER A 346 -10.15 -13.33 -8.30
CA SER A 346 -9.60 -13.88 -9.55
C SER A 346 -9.32 -15.39 -9.43
N ARG A 347 -9.24 -16.06 -10.58
CA ARG A 347 -8.86 -17.47 -10.71
C ARG A 347 -7.43 -17.73 -10.25
N TRP A 348 -6.56 -16.73 -10.26
CA TRP A 348 -5.12 -16.89 -10.06
C TRP A 348 -4.65 -16.28 -8.75
N SER A 349 -3.68 -16.93 -8.10
CA SER A 349 -2.86 -16.32 -7.05
C SER A 349 -1.45 -16.19 -7.57
N ASN A 350 -0.81 -15.03 -7.32
CA ASN A 350 0.51 -14.76 -7.87
C ASN A 350 1.47 -14.14 -6.85
N SER A 351 2.76 -14.39 -6.97
CA SER A 351 3.81 -13.72 -6.18
C SER A 351 5.06 -13.51 -7.01
N GLY A 352 5.87 -12.51 -6.65
CA GLY A 352 7.24 -12.45 -7.15
C GLY A 352 8.06 -13.50 -6.42
N MET A 353 8.72 -14.41 -7.14
CA MET A 353 9.81 -15.20 -6.57
C MET A 353 11.10 -14.47 -6.89
N VAL A 354 11.72 -13.88 -5.87
CA VAL A 354 12.85 -12.97 -6.04
C VAL A 354 14.09 -13.49 -5.32
N VAL A 355 15.24 -13.16 -5.88
CA VAL A 355 16.55 -13.37 -5.27
C VAL A 355 17.18 -12.03 -4.91
N GLU A 356 17.86 -11.99 -3.77
CA GLU A 356 18.66 -10.84 -3.34
C GLU A 356 19.79 -10.56 -4.35
N LEU A 357 19.90 -9.30 -4.77
CA LEU A 357 21.04 -8.74 -5.50
C LEU A 357 21.72 -7.70 -4.62
N ARG A 358 23.04 -7.82 -4.50
CA ARG A 358 23.88 -6.90 -3.74
C ARG A 358 24.64 -5.98 -4.70
N PRO A 359 25.08 -4.79 -4.24
CA PRO A 359 25.83 -3.86 -5.09
C PRO A 359 27.04 -4.51 -5.78
N GLU A 360 27.75 -5.39 -5.08
CA GLU A 360 28.91 -6.12 -5.61
C GLU A 360 28.60 -7.04 -6.80
N ASP A 361 27.35 -7.49 -6.94
CA ASP A 361 26.93 -8.33 -8.07
C ASP A 361 26.93 -7.55 -9.40
N LEU A 362 26.89 -6.21 -9.35
CA LEU A 362 26.86 -5.32 -10.52
C LEU A 362 28.22 -4.70 -10.86
N LEU A 363 29.23 -4.84 -10.00
CA LEU A 363 30.54 -4.20 -10.16
C LEU A 363 31.47 -4.96 -11.12
N ASN A 364 31.17 -6.23 -11.43
CA ASN A 364 32.03 -7.09 -12.25
C ASN A 364 31.67 -7.11 -13.75
N GLU A 365 30.65 -6.34 -14.17
CA GLU A 365 30.24 -6.29 -15.57
C GLU A 365 30.70 -5.00 -16.25
N ASN A 366 31.88 -5.07 -16.89
CA ASN A 366 32.28 -4.19 -18.01
C ASN A 366 31.32 -4.27 -19.23
N THR A 367 30.16 -4.91 -19.08
CA THR A 367 29.28 -5.37 -20.16
C THR A 367 28.09 -4.45 -20.41
N PHE A 368 27.72 -3.55 -19.47
CA PHE A 368 26.51 -2.73 -19.61
C PHE A 368 26.73 -1.23 -19.81
N LEU A 369 27.97 -0.73 -19.68
CA LEU A 369 28.29 0.69 -19.90
C LEU A 369 28.80 1.01 -21.31
N ASN A 370 29.08 -0.01 -22.13
CA ASN A 370 29.66 0.16 -23.48
C ASN A 370 28.68 -0.08 -24.64
N GLU A 371 27.40 -0.35 -24.36
CA GLU A 371 26.34 -0.35 -25.38
C GLU A 371 25.23 0.62 -24.97
N GLU A 372 25.48 1.91 -25.16
CA GLU A 372 24.41 2.90 -25.33
C GLU A 372 24.14 3.14 -26.82
N PRO A 373 23.08 2.53 -27.40
CA PRO A 373 22.42 3.09 -28.57
C PRO A 373 21.34 4.13 -28.21
N PHE A 374 20.98 4.27 -26.94
CA PHE A 374 19.68 4.84 -26.54
C PHE A 374 19.73 6.27 -25.95
N LEU A 375 20.77 7.05 -26.25
CA LEU A 375 20.85 8.46 -25.84
C LEU A 375 20.57 9.49 -26.95
N ASN A 376 20.21 9.06 -28.16
CA ASN A 376 19.76 9.99 -29.21
C ASN A 376 18.36 9.58 -29.70
N GLU A 377 17.32 10.09 -29.05
CA GLU A 377 16.06 10.56 -29.67
C GLU A 377 15.16 11.28 -28.66
#